data_AF-A0A7Z0SEJ1-F1
#
_entry.id   AF-A0A7Z0SEJ1-F1
#
_cell.length_a   1.000
_cell.length_b   1.000
_cell.length_c   1.000
_cell.angle_alpha   90.00
_cell.angle_beta   90.00
_cell.angle_gamma   90.00
#
_symmetry.space_group_name_H-M   'P 1'
#
loop_
_entity.id
_entity.type
_entity.pdbx_description
1 polymer ?
#
loop_
_entity_poly.entity_id
_entity_poly.type
_entity_poly.pdbx_seq_one_letter_code
_entity_poly.pdbx_strand_id
1 'polypeptide(L)' 'MRHELADKYIKDSSLNLNEISFLLGFSEISSFSCAFKRWTGSSPRAYRG' A
#
# COMPACT_ATOMS: atom_id res chain seq x y z
N MET A 1 7.70 5.44 -9.63
CA MET A 1 8.18 4.04 -9.49
C MET A 1 7.59 3.27 -8.30
N ARG A 2 7.89 3.53 -7.01
CA ARG A 2 7.29 2.73 -5.92
C ARG A 2 5.83 3.10 -5.57
N HIS A 3 5.48 4.38 -5.65
CA HIS A 3 4.14 4.85 -5.32
C HIS A 3 3.07 4.40 -6.33
N GLU A 4 3.41 4.33 -7.63
CA GLU A 4 2.48 3.91 -8.68
C GLU A 4 2.08 2.43 -8.56
N LEU A 5 3.06 1.56 -8.26
CA LEU A 5 2.78 0.15 -7.98
C LEU A 5 1.92 0.00 -6.73
N ALA A 6 2.26 0.74 -5.68
CA ALA A 6 1.47 0.73 -4.45
C ALA A 6 0.02 1.16 -4.68
N ASP A 7 -0.22 2.21 -5.47
CA ASP A 7 -1.56 2.69 -5.84
C ASP A 7 -2.33 1.63 -6.66
N LYS A 8 -1.65 1.03 -7.65
CA LYS A 8 -2.23 0.00 -8.52
C LYS A 8 -2.63 -1.25 -7.72
N TYR A 9 -1.79 -1.68 -6.78
CA TYR A 9 -2.07 -2.83 -5.93
C TYR A 9 -3.16 -2.54 -4.89
N ILE A 10 -3.23 -1.31 -4.37
CA ILE A 10 -4.26 -0.91 -3.40
C ILE A 10 -5.67 -0.92 -4.00
N LYS A 11 -5.78 -0.55 -5.28
CA LYS A 11 -7.03 -0.58 -6.05
C LYS A 11 -7.45 -2.00 -6.42
N ASP A 12 -6.54 -2.96 -6.32
CA ASP A 12 -6.82 -4.36 -6.56
C ASP A 12 -7.50 -4.98 -5.32
N SER A 13 -8.79 -5.25 -5.41
CA SER A 13 -9.55 -5.88 -4.33
C SER A 13 -9.12 -7.33 -4.05
N SER A 14 -8.39 -7.97 -4.97
CA SER A 14 -7.86 -9.32 -4.79
C SER A 14 -6.57 -9.34 -3.95
N LEU A 15 -5.86 -8.20 -3.83
CA LEU A 15 -4.62 -8.10 -3.07
C LEU A 15 -4.85 -7.54 -1.66
N ASN A 16 -4.47 -8.29 -0.63
CA ASN A 16 -4.55 -7.80 0.75
C ASN A 16 -3.35 -6.90 1.09
N LEU A 17 -3.52 -5.99 2.05
CA LEU A 17 -2.46 -5.06 2.50
C LEU A 17 -1.15 -5.76 2.88
N ASN A 18 -1.24 -7.00 3.38
CA ASN A 18 -0.07 -7.82 3.70
C ASN A 18 0.73 -8.19 2.45
N GLU A 19 0.05 -8.74 1.44
CA GLU A 19 0.61 -9.09 0.12
C GLU A 19 1.22 -7.85 -0.54
N ILE A 20 0.52 -6.72 -0.51
CA ILE A 20 0.99 -5.46 -1.08
C ILE A 20 2.27 -4.99 -0.39
N SER A 21 2.34 -5.08 0.95
CA SER A 21 3.55 -4.72 1.69
C SER A 21 4.73 -5.61 1.28
N PHE A 22 4.50 -6.92 1.13
CA PHE A 22 5.50 -7.88 0.73
C PHE A 22 6.01 -7.63 -0.69
N LEU A 23 5.11 -7.41 -1.66
CA LEU A 23 5.42 -7.10 -3.06
C LEU A 23 6.26 -5.83 -3.22
N LEU A 24 6.09 -4.87 -2.30
CA LEU A 24 6.83 -3.61 -2.30
C LEU A 24 8.14 -3.68 -1.49
N GLY A 25 8.43 -4.83 -0.87
CA GLY A 25 9.65 -5.06 -0.08
C GLY A 25 9.59 -4.53 1.34
N PHE A 26 8.40 -4.34 1.90
CA PHE A 26 8.22 -4.02 3.31
C PHE A 26 8.07 -5.29 4.14
N SER A 27 8.74 -5.32 5.29
CA SER A 27 8.61 -6.43 6.25
C SER A 27 7.31 -6.38 7.05
N GLU A 28 6.68 -5.20 7.16
CA GLU A 28 5.46 -5.00 7.94
C GLU A 28 4.46 -4.06 7.25
N ILE A 29 3.17 -4.37 7.42
CA ILE A 29 2.05 -3.54 6.93
C ILE A 29 2.09 -2.14 7.53
N SER A 30 2.53 -1.98 8.78
CA SER A 30 2.64 -0.69 9.45
C SER A 30 3.65 0.23 8.77
N SER A 31 4.82 -0.32 8.41
CA SER A 31 5.85 0.39 7.65
C SER A 31 5.37 0.78 6.26
N PHE A 32 4.69 -0.15 5.56
CA PHE A 32 4.05 0.15 4.29
C PHE A 32 2.97 1.24 4.43
N SER A 33 2.12 1.18 5.46
CA SER A 33 1.02 2.14 5.66
C SER A 33 1.52 3.55 5.92
N CYS A 34 2.59 3.71 6.72
CA CYS A 34 3.24 5.00 6.93
C CYS A 34 3.87 5.54 5.63
N ALA A 35 4.56 4.68 4.87
CA ALA A 35 5.16 5.06 3.60
C ALA A 35 4.10 5.43 2.55
N PHE A 36 3.05 4.61 2.43
CA PHE A 36 1.91 4.82 1.55
C PHE A 36 1.21 6.13 1.86
N LYS A 37 0.88 6.39 3.13
CA LYS A 37 0.28 7.66 3.57
C LYS A 37 1.18 8.86 3.26
N ARG A 38 2.51 8.71 3.36
CA ARG A 38 3.45 9.77 2.99
C ARG A 38 3.48 10.01 1.47
N TRP A 39 3.23 8.99 0.65
CA TRP A 39 3.22 9.10 -0.81
C TRP A 39 1.89 9.59 -1.37
N THR A 40 0.76 9.10 -0.85
CA THR A 40 -0.59 9.35 -1.37
C THR A 40 -1.39 10.35 -0.52
N GLY A 41 -0.91 10.70 0.67
CA GLY A 41 -1.61 11.57 1.63
C GLY A 41 -2.65 10.85 2.49
N SER A 42 -3.03 9.62 2.14
CA SER A 42 -4.09 8.86 2.80
C SER A 42 -3.64 7.45 3.18
N SER A 43 -4.22 6.89 4.24
CA SER A 43 -3.90 5.51 4.61
C SER A 43 -4.43 4.54 3.55
N PRO A 44 -3.73 3.41 3.31
CA PRO A 44 -4.15 2.44 2.30
C PRO A 44 -5.58 1.91 2.56
N ARG A 45 -5.95 1.77 3.83
CA ARG A 45 -7.31 1.37 4.22
C ARG A 45 -8.38 2.43 3.88
N ALA A 46 -8.04 3.72 3.89
CA ALA A 46 -8.93 4.80 3.46
C ALA A 46 -8.99 4.92 1.93
N TYR A 47 -7.92 4.56 1.23
CA TYR A 47 -7.86 4.57 -0.23
C TYR A 47 -8.65 3.43 -0.89
N ARG A 48 -8.88 2.34 -0.13
CA ARG A 48 -9.66 1.16 -0.54
C ARG A 48 -11.15 1.25 -0.19
N GLY A 49 -11.53 2.25 0.62
CA GLY A 49 -12.87 2.43 1.17
C GLY A 49 -13.89 2.86 0.12
#